data_AF-M6KPU9-F1
#
_entry.id   AF-M6KPU9-F1
#
_cell.length_a   1.000
_cell.length_b   1.000
_cell.length_c   1.000
_cell.angle_alpha   90.00
_cell.angle_beta   90.00
_cell.angle_gamma   90.00
#
_symmetry.space_group_name_H-M   'P 1'
#
loop_
_entity.id
_entity.type
_entity.pdbx_description
1 polymer ?
#
loop_
_entity_poly.entity_id
_entity_poly.type
_entity_poly.pdbx_seq_one_letter_code
_entity_poly.pdbx_strand_id
1 'polypeptide(L)'
;MQKIIQRTPNVIIGECLVNLASENEYLEPFSFILECGANPNTQDKEGYTALGRAKGNGCGQIIAYLTKSDKKLPSKLVKAIEEGIQKFSIEHGNKPVAVFAIEDGILSFGLEGEDPNNSSSWKYQGFYELPEEAFDLDVYEAGEINPDSFNQILDNLNQKDIFNKLNKTENFKYLFLRHIH
;
A
#
# COMPACT_ATOMS: atom_id res chain seq x y z
N MET A 1 4.29 -3.06 31.68
CA MET A 1 3.80 -1.67 31.80
C MET A 1 3.06 -1.27 30.52
N GLN A 2 1.82 -1.74 30.33
CA GLN A 2 1.01 -1.51 29.11
C GLN A 2 -0.38 -0.95 29.47
N LYS A 3 -0.46 0.22 30.12
CA LYS A 3 -1.74 0.74 30.62
C LYS A 3 -2.12 2.17 30.24
N ILE A 4 -1.44 2.82 29.29
CA ILE A 4 -1.76 4.23 28.95
C ILE A 4 -2.29 4.43 27.52
N ILE A 5 -2.04 3.53 26.56
CA ILE A 5 -2.35 3.79 25.14
C ILE A 5 -3.84 3.58 24.78
N GLN A 6 -4.63 2.92 25.63
CA GLN A 6 -5.93 2.36 25.25
C GLN A 6 -7.16 3.31 25.31
N ARG A 7 -7.02 4.63 25.53
CA ARG A 7 -8.21 5.50 25.70
C ARG A 7 -8.14 6.92 25.17
N THR A 8 -7.20 7.27 24.29
CA THR A 8 -7.30 8.56 23.60
C THR A 8 -8.34 8.42 22.48
N PRO A 9 -9.50 9.11 22.53
CA PRO A 9 -10.49 9.05 21.45
C PRO A 9 -9.84 9.44 20.12
N ASN A 10 -10.17 8.76 19.03
CA ASN A 10 -9.68 9.08 17.68
C ASN A 10 -9.79 10.59 17.34
N VAL A 11 -10.77 11.28 17.93
CA VAL A 11 -10.94 12.75 17.83
C VAL A 11 -9.76 13.51 18.45
N ILE A 12 -9.29 13.14 19.65
CA ILE A 12 -8.16 13.81 20.32
C ILE A 12 -6.85 13.57 19.56
N ILE A 13 -6.67 12.35 19.03
CA ILE A 13 -5.48 12.00 18.23
C ILE A 13 -5.49 12.77 16.90
N GLY A 14 -6.66 12.90 16.26
CA GLY A 14 -6.83 13.70 15.05
C GLY A 14 -6.61 15.19 15.30
N GLU A 15 -7.14 15.77 16.38
CA GLU A 15 -6.85 17.17 16.76
C GLU A 15 -5.36 17.39 17.03
N CYS A 16 -4.68 16.44 17.68
CA CYS A 16 -3.23 16.48 17.89
C CYS A 16 -2.47 16.50 16.56
N LEU A 17 -2.88 15.68 15.60
CA LEU A 17 -2.32 15.65 14.26
C LEU A 17 -2.47 17.00 13.55
N VAL A 18 -3.65 17.63 13.62
CA VAL A 18 -3.89 18.95 13.01
C VAL A 18 -2.95 20.01 13.59
N ASN A 19 -2.75 20.02 14.91
CA ASN A 19 -1.85 20.99 15.56
C ASN A 19 -0.40 20.84 15.09
N LEU A 20 0.10 19.60 15.01
CA LEU A 20 1.46 19.31 14.56
C LEU A 20 1.73 19.72 13.11
N ALA A 21 0.69 19.79 12.28
CA ALA A 21 0.81 20.24 10.91
C ALA A 21 1.15 21.74 10.75
N SER A 22 1.24 22.50 11.85
CA SER A 22 1.54 23.94 11.82
C SER A 22 3.04 24.26 11.75
N GLU A 23 3.92 23.26 11.94
CA GLU A 23 5.36 23.46 11.97
C GLU A 23 6.08 22.39 11.12
N ASN A 24 7.02 22.80 10.27
CA ASN A 24 7.77 21.85 9.42
C ASN A 24 8.64 20.88 10.23
N GLU A 25 9.17 21.32 11.37
CA GLU A 25 10.09 20.57 12.23
C GLU A 25 9.41 19.38 12.92
N TYR A 26 8.08 19.30 12.88
CA TYR A 26 7.30 18.24 13.51
C TYR A 26 6.92 17.11 12.55
N LEU A 27 7.57 16.96 11.40
CA LEU A 27 7.31 15.87 10.45
C LEU A 27 7.41 14.48 11.09
N GLU A 28 8.41 14.24 11.93
CA GLU A 28 8.62 12.93 12.57
C GLU A 28 7.53 12.60 13.63
N PRO A 29 7.19 13.50 14.56
CA PRO A 29 6.00 13.33 15.41
C PRO A 29 4.70 13.19 14.61
N PHE A 30 4.57 13.94 13.52
CA PHE A 30 3.39 13.94 12.66
C PHE A 30 3.20 12.60 11.94
N SER A 31 4.28 12.00 11.41
CA SER A 31 4.24 10.67 10.78
C SER A 31 3.95 9.58 11.80
N PHE A 32 4.56 9.63 12.98
CA PHE A 32 4.33 8.65 14.04
C PHE A 32 2.85 8.59 14.48
N ILE A 33 2.19 9.75 14.57
CA ILE A 33 0.76 9.80 14.93
C ILE A 33 -0.14 9.25 13.82
N LEU A 34 0.23 9.44 12.55
CA LEU A 34 -0.45 8.79 11.42
C LEU A 34 -0.27 7.27 11.43
N GLU A 35 0.93 6.78 11.75
CA GLU A 35 1.21 5.35 11.93
C GLU A 35 0.38 4.75 13.08
N CYS A 36 0.11 5.53 14.13
CA CYS A 36 -0.79 5.14 15.22
C CYS A 36 -2.30 5.15 14.82
N GLY A 37 -2.64 5.37 13.55
CA GLY A 37 -4.01 5.32 13.04
C GLY A 37 -4.78 6.64 13.08
N ALA A 38 -4.10 7.78 13.27
CA ALA A 38 -4.76 9.07 13.20
C ALA A 38 -5.37 9.32 11.81
N ASN A 39 -6.59 9.84 11.77
CA ASN A 39 -7.23 10.20 10.51
C ASN A 39 -6.80 11.63 10.09
N PRO A 40 -6.04 11.81 8.99
CA PRO A 40 -5.59 13.13 8.52
C PRO A 40 -6.73 14.06 8.08
N ASN A 41 -7.93 13.52 7.87
CA ASN A 41 -9.12 14.28 7.53
C ASN A 41 -9.91 14.74 8.76
N THR A 42 -9.45 14.44 9.98
CA THR A 42 -10.03 15.02 11.19
C THR A 42 -9.89 16.53 11.14
N GLN A 43 -10.96 17.24 11.47
CA GLN A 43 -10.96 18.70 11.53
C GLN A 43 -10.76 19.15 12.98
N ASP A 44 -9.97 20.21 13.16
CA ASP A 44 -9.93 20.95 14.42
C ASP A 44 -11.21 21.79 14.63
N LYS A 45 -11.28 22.51 15.75
CA LYS A 45 -12.41 23.37 16.11
C LYS A 45 -12.66 24.52 15.13
N GLU A 46 -11.66 24.87 14.33
CA GLU A 46 -11.74 25.91 13.30
C GLU A 46 -12.08 25.32 11.91
N GLY A 47 -12.28 24.00 11.81
CA GLY A 47 -12.63 23.30 10.59
C GLY A 47 -11.43 22.92 9.71
N TYR A 48 -10.20 23.12 10.17
CA TYR A 48 -9.00 22.78 9.41
C TYR A 48 -8.64 21.31 9.59
N THR A 49 -8.33 20.64 8.47
CA THR A 49 -7.61 19.36 8.49
C THR A 49 -6.11 19.60 8.63
N ALA A 50 -5.34 18.53 8.86
CA ALA A 50 -3.88 18.63 8.91
C ALA A 50 -3.30 19.25 7.63
N LEU A 51 -3.84 18.90 6.45
CA LEU A 51 -3.42 19.49 5.20
C LEU A 51 -3.78 20.98 5.10
N GLY A 52 -4.96 21.37 5.60
CA GLY A 52 -5.39 22.77 5.64
C GLY A 52 -4.46 23.62 6.51
N ARG A 53 -4.11 23.12 7.70
CA ARG A 53 -3.18 23.79 8.63
C ARG A 53 -1.78 23.93 8.04
N ALA A 54 -1.26 22.87 7.41
CA ALA A 54 0.04 22.88 6.77
C ALA A 54 0.11 23.88 5.61
N LYS A 55 -0.92 23.94 4.77
CA LYS A 55 -1.01 24.93 3.67
C LYS A 55 -1.07 26.37 4.20
N GLY A 56 -1.87 26.62 5.24
CA GLY A 56 -2.00 27.95 5.83
C GLY A 56 -0.69 28.49 6.41
N ASN A 57 0.13 27.61 7.01
CA ASN A 57 1.41 27.97 7.63
C ASN A 57 2.62 27.81 6.69
N GLY A 58 2.42 27.38 5.45
CA GLY A 58 3.53 27.16 4.50
C GLY A 58 4.45 26.00 4.89
N CYS A 59 3.93 25.00 5.60
CA CYS A 59 4.69 23.83 6.07
C CYS A 59 4.98 22.85 4.92
N GLY A 60 5.85 23.24 3.99
CA GLY A 60 6.18 22.49 2.79
C GLY A 60 6.54 21.01 2.99
N GLN A 61 7.18 20.64 4.10
CA GLN A 61 7.52 19.23 4.38
C GLN A 61 6.28 18.41 4.73
N ILE A 62 5.40 18.95 5.58
CA ILE A 62 4.11 18.34 5.94
C ILE A 62 3.15 18.33 4.74
N ILE A 63 3.10 19.42 3.97
CA ILE A 63 2.32 19.48 2.72
C ILE A 63 2.82 18.38 1.79
N ALA A 64 4.13 18.31 1.52
CA ALA A 64 4.69 17.28 0.66
C ALA A 64 4.40 15.87 1.20
N TYR A 65 4.40 15.67 2.51
CA TYR A 65 4.06 14.38 3.13
C TYR A 65 2.58 14.01 2.94
N LEU A 66 1.65 14.96 3.11
CA LEU A 66 0.21 14.75 2.99
C LEU A 66 -0.32 14.78 1.55
N THR A 67 0.33 15.52 0.64
CA THR A 67 -0.07 15.65 -0.77
C THR A 67 0.73 14.76 -1.69
N LYS A 68 1.82 14.14 -1.22
CA LYS A 68 2.39 13.04 -1.98
C LYS A 68 1.37 11.93 -1.98
N SER A 69 0.74 11.76 -3.14
CA SER A 69 0.16 10.50 -3.59
C SER A 69 1.18 9.34 -3.57
N ASP A 70 2.47 9.66 -3.36
CA ASP A 70 3.52 8.73 -2.96
C ASP A 70 3.78 8.84 -1.44
N LYS A 71 2.97 8.15 -0.62
CA LYS A 71 3.63 7.26 0.33
C LYS A 71 4.62 6.49 -0.53
N LYS A 72 5.93 6.73 -0.40
CA LYS A 72 6.94 6.07 -1.21
C LYS A 72 6.65 4.58 -1.06
N LEU A 73 5.99 4.01 -2.04
CA LEU A 73 5.97 2.59 -2.26
C LEU A 73 7.43 2.19 -2.14
N PRO A 74 7.81 1.19 -1.34
CA PRO A 74 9.20 0.84 -1.21
C PRO A 74 9.72 0.68 -2.64
N SER A 75 10.66 1.54 -3.06
CA SER A 75 11.03 1.59 -4.47
C SER A 75 11.57 0.25 -4.94
N LYS A 76 12.06 -0.55 -3.98
CA LYS A 76 12.43 -1.96 -4.11
C LYS A 76 11.23 -2.88 -4.34
N LEU A 77 10.14 -2.74 -3.58
CA LEU A 77 8.91 -3.54 -3.72
C LEU A 77 8.29 -3.39 -5.11
N VAL A 78 8.09 -2.14 -5.55
CA VAL A 78 7.54 -1.85 -6.90
C VAL A 78 8.42 -2.46 -7.98
N LYS A 79 9.74 -2.30 -7.84
CA LYS A 79 10.71 -2.86 -8.79
C LYS A 79 10.66 -4.39 -8.81
N ALA A 80 10.60 -5.04 -7.66
CA ALA A 80 10.51 -6.50 -7.55
C ALA A 80 9.20 -7.05 -8.15
N ILE A 81 8.06 -6.37 -7.92
CA ILE A 81 6.79 -6.74 -8.56
C ILE A 81 6.89 -6.60 -10.08
N GLU A 82 7.45 -5.50 -10.57
CA GLU A 82 7.64 -5.27 -12.02
C GLU A 82 8.55 -6.34 -12.64
N GLU A 83 9.63 -6.71 -11.96
CA GLU A 83 10.56 -7.76 -12.38
C GLU A 83 9.86 -9.12 -12.49
N GLY A 84 9.04 -9.49 -11.50
CA GLY A 84 8.27 -10.73 -11.52
C GLY A 84 7.23 -10.77 -12.66
N ILE A 85 6.51 -9.66 -12.89
CA ILE A 85 5.59 -9.51 -14.04
C ILE A 85 6.34 -9.63 -15.36
N GLN A 86 7.49 -8.96 -15.49
CA GLN A 86 8.31 -9.01 -16.70
C GLN A 86 8.84 -10.43 -16.95
N LYS A 87 9.30 -11.12 -15.91
CA LYS A 87 9.76 -12.51 -15.99
C LYS A 87 8.65 -13.42 -16.50
N PHE A 88 7.45 -13.34 -15.91
CA PHE A 88 6.30 -14.12 -16.36
C PHE A 88 5.95 -13.83 -17.83
N SER A 89 5.92 -12.56 -18.22
CA SER A 89 5.66 -12.16 -19.61
C SER A 89 6.65 -12.77 -20.61
N ILE A 90 7.94 -12.82 -20.26
CA ILE A 90 8.98 -13.41 -21.11
C ILE A 90 8.83 -14.94 -21.20
N GLU A 91 8.61 -15.61 -20.07
CA GLU A 91 8.56 -17.08 -20.01
C GLU A 91 7.22 -17.66 -20.50
N HIS A 92 6.12 -16.91 -20.35
CA HIS A 92 4.74 -17.37 -20.50
C HIS A 92 3.85 -16.40 -21.28
N GLY A 93 4.43 -15.55 -22.16
CA GLY A 93 3.72 -14.45 -22.82
C GLY A 93 2.51 -14.82 -23.68
N ASN A 94 2.30 -16.09 -24.03
CA ASN A 94 1.10 -16.54 -24.74
C ASN A 94 -0.05 -16.98 -23.81
N LYS A 95 0.15 -17.02 -22.50
CA LYS A 95 -0.86 -17.47 -21.54
C LYS A 95 -1.87 -16.35 -21.27
N PRO A 96 -3.19 -16.61 -21.43
CA PRO A 96 -4.21 -15.61 -21.14
C PRO A 96 -4.34 -15.44 -19.63
N VAL A 97 -3.78 -14.35 -19.08
CA VAL A 97 -3.82 -14.08 -17.64
C VAL A 97 -5.16 -13.44 -17.30
N ALA A 98 -5.91 -14.09 -16.42
CA ALA A 98 -7.17 -13.59 -15.88
C ALA A 98 -6.97 -12.83 -14.58
N VAL A 99 -6.03 -13.27 -13.74
CA VAL A 99 -5.81 -12.69 -12.42
C VAL A 99 -4.33 -12.62 -12.10
N PHE A 100 -3.90 -11.52 -11.52
CA PHE A 100 -2.61 -11.39 -10.83
C PHE A 100 -2.86 -11.21 -9.33
N ALA A 101 -2.15 -11.96 -8.48
CA ALA A 101 -2.25 -11.76 -7.04
C ALA A 101 -0.89 -11.70 -6.37
N ILE A 102 -0.85 -10.98 -5.26
CA ILE A 102 0.25 -11.02 -4.30
C ILE A 102 -0.30 -11.62 -3.01
N GLU A 103 0.34 -12.67 -2.50
CA GLU A 103 0.00 -13.39 -1.28
C GLU A 103 1.29 -13.68 -0.52
N ASP A 104 1.42 -13.17 0.70
CA ASP A 104 2.59 -13.36 1.59
C ASP A 104 3.95 -13.13 0.92
N GLY A 105 4.05 -12.07 0.12
CA GLY A 105 5.27 -11.74 -0.59
C GLY A 105 5.49 -12.54 -1.88
N ILE A 106 4.51 -13.31 -2.32
CA ILE A 106 4.64 -14.15 -3.51
C ILE A 106 3.67 -13.71 -4.60
N LEU A 107 4.18 -13.57 -5.82
CA LEU A 107 3.40 -13.24 -7.00
C LEU A 107 2.85 -14.51 -7.64
N SER A 108 1.54 -14.51 -7.88
CA SER A 108 0.80 -15.61 -8.48
C SER A 108 -0.02 -15.14 -9.69
N PHE A 109 -0.19 -16.02 -10.67
CA PHE A 109 -0.92 -15.72 -11.91
C PHE A 109 -2.01 -16.76 -12.16
N GLY A 110 -3.27 -16.32 -12.12
CA GLY A 110 -4.44 -17.11 -12.52
C GLY A 110 -4.70 -16.95 -14.01
N LEU A 111 -4.85 -18.07 -14.71
CA LEU A 111 -5.16 -18.11 -16.15
C LEU A 111 -6.66 -18.05 -16.42
N GLU A 112 -7.02 -17.76 -17.67
CA GLU A 112 -8.39 -17.91 -18.14
C GLU A 112 -8.92 -19.33 -17.90
N GLY A 113 -10.09 -19.42 -17.26
CA GLY A 113 -10.75 -20.68 -16.91
C GLY A 113 -10.40 -21.21 -15.52
N GLU A 114 -9.42 -20.64 -14.82
CA GLU A 114 -9.15 -20.94 -13.41
C GLU A 114 -10.09 -20.14 -12.49
N ASP A 115 -10.39 -20.65 -11.29
CA ASP A 115 -11.23 -19.94 -10.33
C ASP A 115 -10.47 -18.71 -9.78
N PRO A 116 -10.91 -17.48 -10.10
CA PRO A 116 -10.19 -16.27 -9.71
C PRO A 116 -10.20 -16.01 -8.20
N ASN A 117 -11.00 -16.74 -7.41
CA ASN A 117 -11.08 -16.59 -5.95
C ASN A 117 -10.35 -17.69 -5.19
N ASN A 118 -9.70 -18.63 -5.89
CA ASN A 118 -8.99 -19.76 -5.27
C ASN A 118 -7.56 -19.88 -5.81
N SER A 119 -6.67 -18.99 -5.32
CA SER A 119 -5.25 -18.95 -5.71
C SER A 119 -4.54 -20.30 -5.53
N SER A 120 -4.91 -21.08 -4.52
CA SER A 120 -4.34 -22.40 -4.22
C SER A 120 -4.48 -23.42 -5.36
N SER A 121 -5.40 -23.18 -6.29
CA SER A 121 -5.64 -24.05 -7.45
C SER A 121 -4.96 -23.59 -8.74
N TRP A 122 -4.37 -22.38 -8.74
CA TRP A 122 -3.79 -21.80 -9.95
C TRP A 122 -2.53 -22.53 -10.37
N LYS A 123 -2.38 -22.73 -11.67
CA LYS A 123 -1.18 -23.34 -12.24
C LYS A 123 0.11 -22.58 -11.90
N TYR A 124 0.03 -21.27 -11.78
CA TYR A 124 1.17 -20.39 -11.47
C TYR A 124 1.01 -19.72 -10.11
N GLN A 125 0.47 -20.45 -9.15
CA GLN A 125 0.57 -20.09 -7.74
C GLN A 125 2.06 -20.12 -7.34
N GLY A 126 2.51 -19.09 -6.64
CA GLY A 126 3.86 -19.04 -6.11
C GLY A 126 4.98 -18.75 -7.14
N PHE A 127 4.66 -18.17 -8.30
CA PHE A 127 5.60 -18.08 -9.44
C PHE A 127 6.87 -17.26 -9.15
N TYR A 128 6.75 -16.19 -8.37
CA TYR A 128 7.87 -15.31 -8.05
C TYR A 128 7.80 -14.85 -6.60
N GLU A 129 8.77 -15.25 -5.79
CA GLU A 129 8.95 -14.78 -4.42
C GLU A 129 9.64 -13.42 -4.43
N LEU A 130 9.04 -12.44 -3.75
CA LEU A 130 9.64 -11.12 -3.60
C LEU A 130 10.88 -11.22 -2.71
N PRO A 131 11.98 -10.54 -3.04
CA PRO A 131 13.15 -10.51 -2.17
C PRO A 131 12.83 -9.94 -0.78
N GLU A 132 13.44 -10.48 0.26
CA GLU A 132 13.28 -10.04 1.66
C GLU A 132 13.56 -8.53 1.82
N GLU A 133 14.55 -8.00 1.09
CA GLU A 133 14.87 -6.58 1.10
C GLU A 133 13.80 -5.68 0.46
N ALA A 134 12.84 -6.26 -0.25
CA ALA A 134 11.74 -5.60 -0.94
C ALA A 134 10.40 -5.83 -0.21
N PHE A 135 10.20 -7.02 0.37
CA PHE A 135 9.05 -7.38 1.18
C PHE A 135 9.50 -8.23 2.36
N ASP A 136 9.43 -7.66 3.56
CA ASP A 136 9.70 -8.35 4.82
C ASP A 136 8.37 -8.83 5.39
N LEU A 137 8.17 -10.15 5.42
CA LEU A 137 6.93 -10.78 5.87
C LEU A 137 6.71 -10.55 7.37
N ASP A 138 7.77 -10.60 8.19
CA ASP A 138 7.67 -10.42 9.64
C ASP A 138 7.20 -9.00 9.97
N VAL A 139 7.73 -8.00 9.26
CA VAL A 139 7.33 -6.59 9.38
C VAL A 139 5.89 -6.38 8.90
N TYR A 140 5.49 -7.06 7.81
CA TYR A 140 4.12 -7.03 7.32
C TYR A 140 3.13 -7.63 8.34
N GLU A 141 3.43 -8.80 8.88
CA GLU A 141 2.61 -9.49 9.88
C GLU A 141 2.53 -8.74 11.20
N ALA A 142 3.61 -8.03 11.57
CA ALA A 142 3.63 -7.11 12.72
C ALA A 142 2.70 -5.89 12.54
N GLY A 143 2.13 -5.70 11.34
CA GLY A 143 1.21 -4.60 11.01
C GLY A 143 1.92 -3.27 10.74
N GLU A 144 3.24 -3.29 10.59
CA GLU A 144 4.04 -2.09 10.31
C GLU A 144 3.86 -1.61 8.87
N ILE A 145 3.44 -2.50 7.95
CA ILE A 145 3.02 -2.15 6.59
C ILE A 145 1.50 -2.12 6.52
N ASN A 146 0.92 -0.94 6.31
CA ASN A 146 -0.53 -0.82 6.14
C ASN A 146 -0.97 -1.57 4.87
N PRO A 147 -1.86 -2.57 4.98
CA PRO A 147 -2.24 -3.38 3.84
C PRO A 147 -3.14 -2.68 2.80
N ASP A 148 -3.78 -1.55 3.12
CA ASP A 148 -4.41 -0.69 2.10
C ASP A 148 -3.36 -0.06 1.16
N SER A 149 -2.09 -0.02 1.58
CA SER A 149 -0.99 0.39 0.73
C SER A 149 -0.80 -0.60 -0.43
N PHE A 150 -1.07 -1.91 -0.25
CA PHE A 150 -0.92 -2.93 -1.30
C PHE A 150 -1.84 -2.68 -2.49
N ASN A 151 -3.13 -2.44 -2.23
CA ASN A 151 -4.08 -2.10 -3.29
C ASN A 151 -3.68 -0.82 -4.02
N GLN A 152 -3.19 0.20 -3.30
CA GLN A 152 -2.67 1.42 -3.93
C GLN A 152 -1.43 1.16 -4.80
N ILE A 153 -0.55 0.21 -4.42
CA ILE A 153 0.59 -0.20 -5.27
C ILE A 153 0.07 -0.76 -6.59
N LEU A 154 -0.88 -1.69 -6.52
CA LEU A 154 -1.41 -2.38 -7.69
C LEU A 154 -2.17 -1.42 -8.61
N ASP A 155 -2.96 -0.52 -8.04
CA ASP A 155 -3.64 0.56 -8.78
C ASP A 155 -2.62 1.44 -9.51
N ASN A 156 -1.54 1.83 -8.84
CA ASN A 156 -0.47 2.65 -9.43
C ASN A 156 0.30 1.91 -10.53
N LEU A 157 0.57 0.61 -10.36
CA LEU A 157 1.17 -0.24 -11.39
C LEU A 157 0.26 -0.33 -12.63
N ASN A 158 -1.05 -0.44 -12.41
CA ASN A 158 -2.03 -0.45 -13.48
C ASN A 158 -2.10 0.90 -14.21
N GLN A 159 -2.10 2.03 -13.49
CA GLN A 159 -2.07 3.37 -14.09
C GLN A 159 -0.79 3.63 -14.90
N LYS A 160 0.31 2.98 -14.55
CA LYS A 160 1.59 3.02 -15.28
C LYS A 160 1.69 1.96 -16.38
N ASP A 161 0.59 1.30 -16.73
CA ASP A 161 0.52 0.28 -17.78
C ASP A 161 1.46 -0.92 -17.56
N ILE A 162 1.91 -1.18 -16.33
CA ILE A 162 2.85 -2.29 -16.04
C ILE A 162 2.23 -3.64 -16.39
N PHE A 163 0.93 -3.82 -16.12
CA PHE A 163 0.20 -5.04 -16.48
C PHE A 163 -0.01 -5.22 -17.98
N ASN A 164 0.21 -4.20 -18.82
CA ASN A 164 0.11 -4.35 -20.28
C ASN A 164 1.25 -5.22 -20.86
N LYS A 165 2.28 -5.51 -20.05
CA LYS A 165 3.29 -6.51 -20.38
C LYS A 165 2.72 -7.94 -20.40
N LEU A 166 1.58 -8.21 -19.77
CA LEU A 166 0.93 -9.52 -19.75
C LEU A 166 -0.05 -9.67 -20.93
N ASN A 167 -0.24 -10.91 -21.41
CA ASN A 167 -1.34 -11.25 -22.29
C ASN A 167 -2.65 -11.36 -21.47
N LYS A 168 -3.24 -10.21 -21.15
CA LYS A 168 -4.42 -10.10 -20.28
C LYS A 168 -5.69 -10.53 -21.01
N THR A 169 -6.58 -11.19 -20.28
CA THR A 169 -7.99 -11.36 -20.69
C THR A 169 -8.74 -10.02 -20.60
N GLU A 170 -9.92 -9.94 -21.24
CA GLU A 170 -10.79 -8.76 -21.18
C GLU A 170 -11.22 -8.40 -19.75
N ASN A 171 -11.38 -9.41 -18.89
CA ASN A 171 -11.83 -9.26 -17.50
C ASN A 171 -10.67 -9.38 -16.49
N PHE A 172 -9.45 -9.01 -16.90
CA PHE A 172 -8.27 -9.11 -16.05
C PHE A 172 -8.44 -8.38 -14.71
N LYS A 173 -8.01 -9.02 -13.62
CA LYS A 173 -8.05 -8.48 -12.27
C LYS A 173 -6.67 -8.55 -11.61
N TYR A 174 -6.45 -7.67 -10.66
CA TYR A 174 -5.34 -7.75 -9.73
C TYR A 174 -5.86 -7.60 -8.30
N LEU A 175 -5.24 -8.29 -7.35
CA LEU A 175 -5.62 -8.19 -5.94
C LEU A 175 -4.45 -8.53 -5.03
N PHE A 176 -4.50 -7.98 -3.81
CA PHE A 176 -3.68 -8.43 -2.71
C PHE A 176 -4.51 -9.39 -1.85
N LEU A 177 -4.04 -10.63 -1.70
CA LEU A 177 -4.69 -11.67 -0.91
C LEU A 177 -4.09 -11.68 0.50
N ARG A 178 -4.94 -11.61 1.52
CA ARG A 178 -4.53 -11.85 2.91
C ARG A 178 -5.03 -13.23 3.31
N HIS A 179 -4.19 -14.03 3.96
CA HIS A 179 -4.70 -15.19 4.69
C HIS A 179 -5.65 -14.71 5.79
N ILE A 180 -6.92 -15.09 5.67
CA ILE A 180 -7.87 -15.05 6.78
C ILE A 180 -7.67 -16.37 7.52
N HIS A 181 -6.97 -16.33 8.65
CA HIS A 181 -6.87 -17.47 9.57
C HIS A 181 -8.20 -17.73 10.29
#